data_AF-A0A3M7HIP6-F1
#
_entry.id   AF-A0A3M7HIP6-F1
#
_cell.length_a   1.000
_cell.length_b   1.000
_cell.length_c   1.000
_cell.angle_alpha   90.00
_cell.angle_beta   90.00
_cell.angle_gamma   90.00
#
_symmetry.space_group_name_H-M   'P 1'
#
loop_
_entity.id
_entity.type
_entity.pdbx_description
1 polymer ?
#
loop_
_entity_poly.entity_id
_entity_poly.type
_entity_poly.pdbx_seq_one_letter_code
_entity_poly.pdbx_strand_id
1 'polypeptide(L)'
;MAFIIRDLAENTFYNEPSPPPRQRHPSKPMQVICPGFPRSATESLQVALLKLGYDHTYHGYDICFEEPHRMPAWTRLARRKFDGADDGDCTITTAEFDELLGHATAVVDTAASVFASELIAAYPDAKVILNHRRNLDAWHASVLNNFGPQNTSRLIWLTCIFTSYGYWSWQIFMRYGLQGIFRAGSSGSPGVLEHAVRKNGKWIYREHCAMIRGLVPPERLLEWSVEDGWEPICNFLGKPVPEEPFPRVNDPVGFASRVDRWSKLSERAFMRNFGLFCAVVVGAVAAGVYAFVI
;
A
#
# COMPACT_ATOMS: atom_id res chain seq x y z
N MET A 1 13.46 17.33 -17.47
CA MET A 1 12.87 18.43 -16.68
C MET A 1 11.94 17.94 -15.57
N ALA A 2 10.96 17.07 -15.85
CA ALA A 2 10.03 16.55 -14.82
C ALA A 2 10.73 15.79 -13.67
N PHE A 3 11.76 14.98 -13.97
CA PHE A 3 12.58 14.27 -12.98
C PHE A 3 13.24 15.24 -11.98
N ILE A 4 13.93 16.27 -12.50
CA ILE A 4 14.66 17.27 -11.70
C ILE A 4 13.70 18.03 -10.77
N ILE A 5 12.51 18.40 -11.26
CA ILE A 5 11.51 19.10 -10.45
C ILE A 5 10.98 18.21 -9.32
N ARG A 6 10.72 16.92 -9.61
CA ARG A 6 10.27 15.96 -8.60
C ARG A 6 11.34 15.74 -7.53
N ASP A 7 12.57 15.48 -7.94
CA ASP A 7 13.67 15.21 -7.00
C ASP A 7 13.97 16.44 -6.14
N LEU A 8 13.89 17.64 -6.70
CA LEU A 8 13.98 18.88 -5.92
C LEU A 8 12.85 18.97 -4.89
N ALA A 9 11.61 18.67 -5.28
CA ALA A 9 10.46 18.72 -4.37
C ALA A 9 10.56 17.67 -3.25
N GLU A 10 10.96 16.43 -3.57
CA GLU A 10 11.14 15.34 -2.60
C GLU A 10 12.26 15.64 -1.60
N ASN A 11 13.34 16.29 -2.06
CA ASN A 11 14.46 16.66 -1.19
C ASN A 11 14.27 17.97 -0.42
N THR A 12 13.31 18.81 -0.82
CA THR A 12 13.10 20.14 -0.19
C THR A 12 11.82 20.20 0.64
N PHE A 13 10.67 19.85 0.04
CA PHE A 13 9.34 20.06 0.65
C PHE A 13 8.79 18.80 1.31
N TYR A 14 9.14 17.63 0.79
CA TYR A 14 8.67 16.34 1.27
C TYR A 14 9.79 15.51 1.90
N ASN A 15 10.90 16.17 2.27
CA ASN A 15 11.99 15.47 2.91
C ASN A 15 11.56 15.01 4.30
N GLU A 16 11.68 13.71 4.53
CA GLU A 16 11.44 13.11 5.84
C GLU A 16 12.64 12.27 6.25
N PRO A 17 13.08 12.38 7.52
CA PRO A 17 14.15 11.53 8.04
C PRO A 17 13.77 10.06 7.83
N SER A 18 14.60 9.33 7.09
CA SER A 18 14.41 7.89 6.94
C SER A 18 14.67 7.21 8.28
N PRO A 19 13.72 6.40 8.79
CA PRO A 19 13.97 5.65 10.01
C PRO A 19 15.13 4.67 9.81
N PRO A 20 15.87 4.30 10.88
CA PRO A 20 16.96 3.32 10.76
C PRO A 20 16.51 2.06 10.03
N PRO A 21 17.31 1.49 9.12
CA PRO A 21 16.94 0.28 8.39
C PRO A 21 16.67 -0.85 9.39
N ARG A 22 15.57 -1.58 9.20
CA ARG A 22 15.31 -2.79 9.97
C ARG A 22 16.27 -3.90 9.51
N GLN A 23 16.55 -4.83 10.40
CA GLN A 23 17.26 -6.06 10.09
C GLN A 23 16.38 -7.23 10.49
N ARG A 24 16.30 -8.24 9.63
CA ARG A 24 15.59 -9.47 9.96
C ARG A 24 16.43 -10.32 10.91
N HIS A 25 15.85 -10.67 12.05
CA HIS A 25 16.52 -11.57 12.99
C HIS A 25 16.51 -13.00 12.42
N PRO A 26 17.63 -13.75 12.44
CA PRO A 26 17.70 -15.10 11.87
C PRO A 26 16.67 -16.10 12.44
N SER A 27 16.29 -15.95 13.71
CA SER A 27 15.24 -16.80 14.32
C SER A 27 13.80 -16.38 13.97
N LYS A 28 13.62 -15.26 13.25
CA LYS A 28 12.33 -14.71 12.85
C LYS A 28 12.31 -14.48 11.32
N PRO A 29 12.48 -15.55 10.52
CA PRO A 29 12.43 -15.43 9.07
C PRO A 29 11.06 -14.93 8.59
N MET A 30 10.96 -14.49 7.33
CA MET A 30 9.65 -14.36 6.69
C MET A 30 9.03 -15.75 6.58
N GLN A 31 7.83 -15.94 7.12
CA GLN A 31 7.17 -17.25 7.21
C GLN A 31 5.95 -17.35 6.31
N VAL A 32 5.17 -16.26 6.17
CA VAL A 32 3.92 -16.27 5.39
C VAL A 32 3.77 -15.02 4.53
N ILE A 33 3.49 -15.21 3.25
CA ILE A 33 3.16 -14.13 2.31
C ILE A 33 1.70 -14.31 1.87
N CYS A 34 0.89 -13.26 1.99
CA CYS A 34 -0.51 -13.27 1.59
C CYS A 34 -0.75 -12.23 0.49
N PRO A 35 -0.51 -12.58 -0.80
CA PRO A 35 -0.45 -11.61 -1.89
C PRO A 35 -1.82 -11.21 -2.43
N GLY A 36 -2.93 -11.57 -1.78
CA GLY A 36 -4.26 -11.16 -2.23
C GLY A 36 -4.45 -9.66 -2.20
N PHE A 37 -5.19 -9.14 -3.18
CA PHE A 37 -5.44 -7.70 -3.29
C PHE A 37 -6.15 -7.11 -2.07
N PRO A 38 -5.99 -5.81 -1.81
CA PRO A 38 -6.84 -5.15 -0.84
C PRO A 38 -8.32 -5.43 -1.09
N ARG A 39 -9.11 -5.43 -0.01
CA ARG A 39 -10.53 -5.81 -0.01
C ARG A 39 -10.81 -7.30 -0.28
N SER A 40 -9.80 -8.17 -0.15
CA SER A 40 -9.96 -9.64 -0.15
C SER A 40 -9.71 -10.27 1.23
N ALA A 41 -10.34 -9.67 2.26
CA ALA A 41 -10.26 -10.09 3.67
C ALA A 41 -8.86 -10.01 4.32
N THR A 42 -8.03 -9.08 3.84
CA THR A 42 -6.63 -8.92 4.27
C THR A 42 -6.46 -8.56 5.76
N GLU A 43 -7.26 -7.65 6.32
CA GLU A 43 -7.20 -7.31 7.76
C GLU A 43 -7.69 -8.48 8.63
N SER A 44 -8.69 -9.24 8.17
CA SER A 44 -9.16 -10.42 8.89
C SER A 44 -8.10 -11.52 8.90
N LEU A 45 -7.40 -11.71 7.78
CA LEU A 45 -6.28 -12.63 7.69
C LEU A 45 -5.08 -12.17 8.55
N GLN A 46 -4.81 -10.87 8.64
CA GLN A 46 -3.81 -10.32 9.56
C GLN A 46 -4.13 -10.71 11.00
N VAL A 47 -5.36 -10.46 11.45
CA VAL A 47 -5.80 -10.81 12.81
C VAL A 47 -5.73 -12.32 13.05
N ALA A 48 -6.08 -13.13 12.05
CA ALA A 48 -5.99 -14.58 12.13
C ALA A 48 -4.53 -15.05 12.33
N LEU A 49 -3.58 -14.54 11.53
CA LEU A 49 -2.16 -14.89 11.67
C LEU A 49 -1.60 -14.45 13.03
N LEU A 50 -1.94 -13.25 13.51
CA LEU A 50 -1.54 -12.82 14.86
C LEU A 50 -2.06 -13.78 15.95
N LYS A 51 -3.31 -14.24 15.85
CA LYS A 51 -3.90 -15.22 16.77
C LYS A 51 -3.22 -16.60 16.70
N LEU A 52 -2.67 -16.98 15.55
CA LEU A 52 -1.89 -18.22 15.37
C LEU A 52 -0.44 -18.11 15.87
N GLY A 53 -0.08 -16.98 16.50
CA GLY A 53 1.21 -16.76 17.15
C GLY A 53 2.31 -16.26 16.21
N TYR A 54 1.94 -15.66 15.06
CA TYR A 54 2.91 -14.94 14.25
C TYR A 54 3.24 -13.60 14.91
N ASP A 55 4.53 -13.34 15.14
CA ASP A 55 5.02 -12.16 15.88
C ASP A 55 4.41 -10.82 15.41
N HIS A 56 4.61 -10.48 14.13
CA HIS A 56 3.98 -9.33 13.49
C HIS A 56 3.60 -9.69 12.07
N THR A 57 2.36 -9.38 11.70
CA THR A 57 1.85 -9.55 10.34
C THR A 57 1.67 -8.16 9.74
N TYR A 58 2.56 -7.78 8.83
CA TYR A 58 2.57 -6.46 8.21
C TYR A 58 1.38 -6.31 7.24
N HIS A 59 0.56 -5.29 7.40
CA HIS A 59 -0.59 -4.96 6.56
C HIS A 59 -0.37 -3.63 5.84
N GLY A 60 -1.18 -3.32 4.82
CA GLY A 60 -1.15 -2.01 4.16
C GLY A 60 -1.49 -0.84 5.09
N TYR A 61 -1.99 -1.11 6.29
CA TYR A 61 -2.21 -0.10 7.31
C TYR A 61 -0.92 0.27 8.04
N ASP A 62 0.04 -0.65 8.17
CA ASP A 62 1.36 -0.36 8.71
C ASP A 62 2.12 0.65 7.83
N ILE A 63 1.90 0.64 6.51
CA ILE A 63 2.47 1.65 5.59
C ILE A 63 2.05 3.07 5.99
N CYS A 64 0.79 3.25 6.43
CA CYS A 64 0.23 4.56 6.80
C CYS A 64 0.45 4.92 8.27
N PHE A 65 0.37 3.92 9.17
CA PHE A 65 0.16 4.17 10.60
C PHE A 65 1.34 3.79 11.50
N GLU A 66 2.40 3.18 10.96
CA GLU A 66 3.66 3.05 11.71
C GLU A 66 4.26 4.44 11.94
N GLU A 67 4.83 4.66 13.13
CA GLU A 67 5.58 5.88 13.45
C GLU A 67 6.98 5.47 13.94
N PRO A 68 8.05 5.94 13.27
CA PRO A 68 8.03 6.69 12.01
C PRO A 68 7.68 5.81 10.80
N HIS A 69 6.95 6.35 9.84
CA HIS A 69 6.51 5.60 8.66
C HIS A 69 7.62 5.45 7.61
N ARG A 70 7.47 4.46 6.71
CA ARG A 70 8.46 4.14 5.66
C ARG A 70 7.92 4.34 4.23
N MET A 71 6.88 5.16 4.07
CA MET A 71 6.27 5.45 2.76
C MET A 71 7.25 5.92 1.67
N PRO A 72 8.28 6.76 1.96
CA PRO A 72 9.29 7.11 0.96
C PRO A 72 10.04 5.90 0.42
N ALA A 73 10.42 4.97 1.30
CA ALA A 73 11.15 3.77 0.92
C ALA A 73 10.28 2.78 0.12
N TRP A 74 9.02 2.56 0.54
CA TRP A 74 8.04 1.81 -0.26
C TRP A 74 7.83 2.45 -1.64
N THR A 75 7.76 3.78 -1.71
CA THR A 75 7.61 4.52 -2.97
C THR A 75 8.80 4.32 -3.89
N ARG A 76 10.03 4.30 -3.38
CA ARG A 76 11.23 4.02 -4.18
C ARG A 76 11.16 2.64 -4.83
N LEU A 77 10.78 1.61 -4.07
CA LEU A 77 10.62 0.25 -4.60
C LEU A 77 9.51 0.16 -5.65
N ALA A 78 8.35 0.79 -5.40
CA ALA A 78 7.24 0.80 -6.35
C ALA A 78 7.61 1.56 -7.65
N ARG A 79 8.31 2.69 -7.54
CA ARG A 79 8.82 3.46 -8.68
C ARG A 79 9.77 2.61 -9.52
N ARG A 80 10.77 1.98 -8.90
CA ARG A 80 11.71 1.10 -9.62
C ARG A 80 11.00 -0.07 -10.31
N LYS A 81 9.99 -0.66 -9.66
CA LYS A 81 9.20 -1.76 -10.24
C LYS A 81 8.40 -1.35 -11.48
N PHE A 82 7.67 -0.23 -11.41
CA PHE A 82 6.67 0.11 -12.45
C PHE A 82 7.13 1.15 -13.46
N ASP A 83 8.08 2.01 -13.10
CA ASP A 83 8.62 3.04 -13.98
C ASP A 83 10.06 2.75 -14.42
N GLY A 84 10.69 1.71 -13.85
CA GLY A 84 12.06 1.31 -14.14
C GLY A 84 13.11 2.21 -13.48
N ALA A 85 14.37 1.80 -13.63
CA ALA A 85 15.56 2.62 -13.41
C ALA A 85 16.21 2.96 -14.76
N ASP A 86 17.12 3.94 -14.78
CA ASP A 86 17.80 4.39 -16.01
C ASP A 86 18.65 3.29 -16.66
N ASP A 87 19.11 2.32 -15.88
CA ASP A 87 19.84 1.12 -16.32
C ASP A 87 18.91 -0.05 -16.69
N GLY A 88 17.60 0.14 -16.58
CA GLY A 88 16.58 -0.88 -16.83
C GLY A 88 16.43 -1.91 -15.70
N ASP A 89 17.16 -1.79 -14.60
CA ASP A 89 17.05 -2.71 -13.48
C ASP A 89 15.78 -2.42 -12.66
N CYS A 90 14.97 -3.46 -12.49
CA CYS A 90 13.78 -3.44 -11.64
C CYS A 90 13.88 -4.38 -10.44
N THR A 91 15.05 -5.00 -10.23
CA THR A 91 15.29 -5.99 -9.18
C THR A 91 15.06 -5.38 -7.81
N ILE A 92 14.40 -6.11 -6.92
CA ILE A 92 14.24 -5.75 -5.51
C ILE A 92 14.84 -6.87 -4.68
N THR A 93 15.83 -6.52 -3.87
CA THR A 93 16.59 -7.48 -3.08
C THR A 93 15.88 -7.84 -1.77
N THR A 94 16.19 -9.01 -1.23
CA THR A 94 15.72 -9.41 0.10
C THR A 94 16.14 -8.40 1.18
N ALA A 95 17.37 -7.84 1.09
CA ALA A 95 17.86 -6.83 2.03
C ALA A 95 16.98 -5.57 2.04
N GLU A 96 16.58 -5.07 0.87
CA GLU A 96 15.67 -3.92 0.76
C GLU A 96 14.28 -4.22 1.33
N PHE A 97 13.79 -5.46 1.16
CA PHE A 97 12.57 -5.86 1.85
C PHE A 97 12.77 -5.95 3.36
N ASP A 98 13.92 -6.42 3.84
CA ASP A 98 14.21 -6.52 5.27
C ASP A 98 14.35 -5.16 5.95
N GLU A 99 14.80 -4.12 5.24
CA GLU A 99 14.78 -2.74 5.75
C GLU A 99 13.36 -2.26 6.12
N LEU A 100 12.35 -2.82 5.45
CA LEU A 100 10.94 -2.46 5.58
C LEU A 100 10.15 -3.45 6.45
N LEU A 101 10.44 -4.74 6.31
CA LEU A 101 9.68 -5.86 6.86
C LEU A 101 10.47 -6.70 7.87
N GLY A 102 11.70 -6.31 8.24
CA GLY A 102 12.59 -7.12 9.08
C GLY A 102 12.03 -7.45 10.48
N HIS A 103 11.04 -6.70 10.97
CA HIS A 103 10.32 -6.96 12.21
C HIS A 103 9.11 -7.89 12.04
N ALA A 104 8.66 -8.12 10.81
CA ALA A 104 7.46 -8.89 10.50
C ALA A 104 7.81 -10.30 10.02
N THR A 105 7.06 -11.29 10.50
CA THR A 105 7.18 -12.70 10.06
C THR A 105 6.10 -13.08 9.05
N ALA A 106 5.12 -12.22 8.83
CA ALA A 106 4.16 -12.35 7.76
C ALA A 106 3.85 -11.00 7.10
N VAL A 107 3.40 -11.02 5.85
CA VAL A 107 3.01 -9.81 5.10
C VAL A 107 1.74 -10.05 4.31
N VAL A 108 0.80 -9.11 4.39
CA VAL A 108 -0.52 -9.17 3.73
C VAL A 108 -0.81 -7.83 3.03
N ASP A 109 -1.88 -7.80 2.23
CA ASP A 109 -2.46 -6.56 1.68
C ASP A 109 -1.51 -5.82 0.71
N THR A 110 -1.35 -4.50 0.85
CA THR A 110 -0.73 -3.63 -0.16
C THR A 110 0.72 -4.02 -0.47
N ALA A 111 1.57 -4.21 0.55
CA ALA A 111 2.95 -4.64 0.31
C ALA A 111 3.01 -6.01 -0.37
N ALA A 112 2.23 -6.98 0.14
CA ALA A 112 2.20 -8.33 -0.39
C ALA A 112 1.65 -8.42 -1.83
N SER A 113 0.66 -7.60 -2.17
CA SER A 113 0.02 -7.61 -3.50
C SER A 113 0.79 -6.78 -4.53
N VAL A 114 1.32 -5.60 -4.15
CA VAL A 114 2.15 -4.77 -5.03
C VAL A 114 3.43 -5.49 -5.43
N PHE A 115 4.08 -6.15 -4.48
CA PHE A 115 5.40 -6.76 -4.67
C PHE A 115 5.35 -8.29 -4.68
N ALA A 116 4.22 -8.88 -5.11
CA ALA A 116 3.98 -10.31 -4.93
C ALA A 116 5.05 -11.21 -5.55
N SER A 117 5.43 -10.95 -6.81
CA SER A 117 6.48 -11.68 -7.53
C SER A 117 7.83 -11.55 -6.84
N GLU A 118 8.20 -10.34 -6.42
CA GLU A 118 9.50 -10.05 -5.83
C GLU A 118 9.59 -10.61 -4.41
N LEU A 119 8.52 -10.53 -3.62
CA LEU A 119 8.46 -11.12 -2.27
C LEU A 119 8.53 -12.65 -2.31
N ILE A 120 7.81 -13.29 -3.25
CA ILE A 120 7.85 -14.75 -3.42
C ILE A 120 9.25 -15.22 -3.81
N ALA A 121 9.95 -14.46 -4.66
CA ALA A 121 11.33 -14.74 -5.05
C ALA A 121 12.33 -14.47 -3.91
N ALA A 122 12.15 -13.37 -3.17
CA ALA A 122 13.04 -12.96 -2.08
C ALA A 122 12.97 -13.89 -0.86
N TYR A 123 11.83 -14.57 -0.65
CA TYR A 123 11.60 -15.48 0.47
C TYR A 123 11.10 -16.84 -0.03
N PRO A 124 11.98 -17.69 -0.60
CA PRO A 124 11.60 -18.95 -1.22
C PRO A 124 11.01 -19.97 -0.23
N ASP A 125 11.38 -19.88 1.06
CA ASP A 125 10.91 -20.78 2.11
C ASP A 125 9.57 -20.36 2.74
N ALA A 126 9.12 -19.12 2.49
CA ALA A 126 7.88 -18.61 3.06
C ALA A 126 6.67 -19.30 2.41
N LYS A 127 5.72 -19.76 3.22
CA LYS A 127 4.43 -20.26 2.73
C LYS A 127 3.62 -19.13 2.10
N VAL A 128 2.86 -19.42 1.06
CA VAL A 128 2.03 -18.43 0.37
C VAL A 128 0.55 -18.76 0.55
N ILE A 129 -0.21 -17.82 1.09
CA ILE A 129 -1.67 -17.91 1.18
C ILE A 129 -2.25 -16.93 0.16
N LEU A 130 -2.65 -17.42 -1.00
CA LEU A 130 -3.37 -16.63 -2.00
C LEU A 130 -4.81 -16.41 -1.53
N ASN A 131 -4.99 -15.39 -0.69
CA ASN A 131 -6.31 -14.96 -0.27
C ASN A 131 -7.05 -14.31 -1.45
N HIS A 132 -8.26 -14.80 -1.74
CA HIS A 132 -9.05 -14.33 -2.86
C HIS A 132 -10.54 -14.15 -2.50
N ARG A 133 -11.34 -13.70 -3.47
CA ARG A 133 -12.79 -13.57 -3.34
C ARG A 133 -13.45 -14.45 -4.39
N ARG A 134 -14.35 -15.34 -3.95
CA ARG A 134 -15.16 -16.17 -4.85
C ARG A 134 -16.05 -15.33 -5.78
N ASN A 135 -16.60 -14.23 -5.25
CA ASN A 135 -17.39 -13.27 -6.03
C ASN A 135 -16.55 -12.05 -6.42
N LEU A 136 -16.09 -12.03 -7.69
CA LEU A 136 -15.29 -10.92 -8.23
C LEU A 136 -16.09 -9.62 -8.40
N ASP A 137 -17.39 -9.70 -8.62
CA ASP A 137 -18.24 -8.49 -8.74
C ASP A 137 -18.36 -7.78 -7.40
N ALA A 138 -18.55 -8.55 -6.32
CA ALA A 138 -18.58 -8.02 -4.96
C ALA A 138 -17.23 -7.44 -4.55
N TRP A 139 -16.11 -8.09 -4.90
CA TRP A 139 -14.77 -7.53 -4.70
C TRP A 139 -14.60 -6.21 -5.46
N HIS A 140 -14.93 -6.20 -6.75
CA HIS A 140 -14.78 -5.03 -7.62
C HIS A 140 -15.58 -3.83 -7.12
N ALA A 141 -16.84 -4.05 -6.75
CA ALA A 141 -17.69 -3.03 -6.13
C ALA A 141 -17.11 -2.53 -4.80
N SER A 142 -16.56 -3.42 -3.96
CA SER A 142 -15.91 -3.03 -2.71
C SER A 142 -14.71 -2.12 -2.95
N VAL A 143 -13.83 -2.45 -3.91
CA VAL A 143 -12.68 -1.61 -4.25
C VAL A 143 -13.14 -0.23 -4.74
N LEU A 144 -14.10 -0.17 -5.67
CA LEU A 144 -14.61 1.10 -6.19
C LEU A 144 -15.28 1.96 -5.11
N ASN A 145 -16.03 1.35 -4.19
CA ASN A 145 -16.69 2.08 -3.09
C ASN A 145 -15.70 2.61 -2.04
N ASN A 146 -14.55 1.97 -1.85
CA ASN A 146 -13.61 2.27 -0.76
C ASN A 146 -12.32 2.98 -1.21
N PHE A 147 -11.91 2.88 -2.47
CA PHE A 147 -10.76 3.63 -3.00
C PHE A 147 -11.16 4.68 -4.04
N GLY A 148 -12.29 4.51 -4.71
CA GLY A 148 -12.78 5.45 -5.72
C GLY A 148 -12.99 6.87 -5.18
N PRO A 149 -13.70 7.07 -4.05
CA PRO A 149 -13.90 8.40 -3.48
C PRO A 149 -12.59 9.10 -3.08
N GLN A 150 -11.63 8.34 -2.54
CA GLN A 150 -10.34 8.85 -2.10
C GLN A 150 -9.49 9.28 -3.29
N ASN A 151 -9.50 8.49 -4.37
CA ASN A 151 -8.75 8.80 -5.57
C ASN A 151 -9.38 9.92 -6.42
N THR A 152 -10.70 10.09 -6.41
CA THR A 152 -11.39 11.13 -7.20
C THR A 152 -11.51 12.47 -6.47
N SER A 153 -11.35 12.49 -5.14
CA SER A 153 -11.47 13.71 -4.34
C SER A 153 -10.32 14.68 -4.59
N ARG A 154 -10.64 15.82 -5.20
CA ARG A 154 -9.70 16.95 -5.36
C ARG A 154 -9.25 17.52 -4.02
N LEU A 155 -10.11 17.51 -3.00
CA LEU A 155 -9.74 17.98 -1.67
C LEU A 155 -8.66 17.09 -1.06
N ILE A 156 -8.83 15.77 -1.12
CA ILE A 156 -7.82 14.82 -0.63
C ILE A 156 -6.52 14.94 -1.42
N TRP A 157 -6.62 15.08 -2.74
CA TRP A 157 -5.43 15.32 -3.55
C TRP A 157 -4.71 16.63 -3.16
N LEU A 158 -5.47 17.70 -2.90
CA LEU A 158 -4.91 18.96 -2.41
C LEU A 158 -4.25 18.80 -1.02
N THR A 159 -4.86 18.08 -0.08
CA THR A 159 -4.20 17.85 1.23
C THR A 159 -2.89 17.07 1.07
N CYS A 160 -2.83 16.15 0.11
CA CYS A 160 -1.63 15.38 -0.21
C CYS A 160 -0.51 16.24 -0.81
N ILE A 161 -0.78 17.23 -1.64
CA ILE A 161 0.29 18.08 -2.19
C ILE A 161 0.86 19.06 -1.15
N PHE A 162 0.09 19.43 -0.13
CA PHE A 162 0.49 20.43 0.87
C PHE A 162 1.16 19.84 2.11
N THR A 163 1.29 18.51 2.20
CA THR A 163 1.89 17.85 3.37
C THR A 163 2.82 16.73 2.94
N SER A 164 3.93 16.52 3.66
CA SER A 164 4.87 15.44 3.34
C SER A 164 4.26 14.06 3.53
N TYR A 165 3.59 13.83 4.67
CA TYR A 165 2.83 12.62 4.93
C TYR A 165 1.82 12.32 3.80
N GLY A 166 1.00 13.32 3.43
CA GLY A 166 0.00 13.15 2.38
C GLY A 166 0.63 12.92 1.01
N TYR A 167 1.75 13.59 0.72
CA TYR A 167 2.50 13.40 -0.53
C TYR A 167 2.96 11.94 -0.65
N TRP A 168 3.68 11.42 0.35
CA TRP A 168 4.20 10.05 0.31
C TRP A 168 3.09 9.00 0.35
N SER A 169 2.01 9.25 1.09
CA SER A 169 0.81 8.40 1.04
C SER A 169 0.21 8.36 -0.36
N TRP A 170 0.13 9.49 -1.06
CA TRP A 170 -0.37 9.53 -2.43
C TRP A 170 0.59 8.84 -3.40
N GLN A 171 1.90 8.99 -3.23
CA GLN A 171 2.89 8.32 -4.08
C GLN A 171 2.75 6.80 -4.02
N ILE A 172 2.74 6.20 -2.82
CA ILE A 172 2.70 4.74 -2.67
C ILE A 172 1.34 4.16 -3.08
N PHE A 173 0.21 4.75 -2.64
CA PHE A 173 -1.10 4.15 -2.93
C PHE A 173 -1.66 4.58 -4.29
N MET A 174 -1.61 5.86 -4.60
CA MET A 174 -2.40 6.44 -5.70
C MET A 174 -1.59 6.70 -6.97
N ARG A 175 -0.26 6.59 -6.94
CA ARG A 175 0.60 6.86 -8.09
C ARG A 175 1.44 5.68 -8.56
N TYR A 176 2.17 5.01 -7.67
CA TYR A 176 3.07 3.91 -8.08
C TYR A 176 2.51 2.54 -7.71
N GLY A 177 2.06 2.32 -6.47
CA GLY A 177 1.62 1.00 -6.01
C GLY A 177 0.36 0.52 -6.73
N LEU A 178 -0.82 1.03 -6.36
CA LEU A 178 -2.07 0.51 -6.94
C LEU A 178 -2.23 0.89 -8.41
N GLN A 179 -1.82 2.10 -8.82
CA GLN A 179 -1.87 2.47 -10.26
C GLN A 179 -0.97 1.59 -11.12
N GLY A 180 0.23 1.25 -10.63
CA GLY A 180 1.14 0.33 -11.31
C GLY A 180 0.52 -1.05 -11.50
N ILE A 181 -0.02 -1.65 -10.43
CA ILE A 181 -0.74 -2.94 -10.50
C ILE A 181 -1.88 -2.88 -11.50
N PHE A 182 -2.71 -1.84 -11.46
CA PHE A 182 -3.91 -1.73 -12.30
C PHE A 182 -3.64 -1.27 -13.74
N ARG A 183 -2.37 -1.26 -14.17
CA ARG A 183 -1.88 -0.83 -15.49
C ARG A 183 -2.37 0.57 -15.88
N ALA A 184 -2.28 1.51 -14.94
CA ALA A 184 -2.75 2.89 -15.10
C ALA A 184 -1.63 3.91 -15.37
N GLY A 185 -0.39 3.43 -15.56
CA GLY A 185 0.81 4.27 -15.55
C GLY A 185 1.08 4.87 -14.18
N SER A 186 1.85 5.96 -14.12
CA SER A 186 2.28 6.59 -12.87
C SER A 186 2.00 8.10 -12.82
N SER A 187 0.91 8.54 -13.45
CA SER A 187 0.52 9.97 -13.45
C SER A 187 0.19 10.48 -12.04
N GLY A 188 -0.41 9.62 -11.20
CA GLY A 188 -0.94 10.02 -9.89
C GLY A 188 -2.06 11.05 -9.98
N SER A 189 -2.67 11.28 -11.15
CA SER A 189 -3.77 12.23 -11.27
C SER A 189 -5.05 11.69 -10.61
N PRO A 190 -5.87 12.55 -9.97
CA PRO A 190 -7.14 12.14 -9.39
C PRO A 190 -8.04 11.43 -10.42
N GLY A 191 -8.67 10.34 -9.99
CA GLY A 191 -9.57 9.52 -10.80
C GLY A 191 -8.91 8.51 -11.74
N VAL A 192 -7.60 8.59 -11.98
CA VAL A 192 -6.92 7.64 -12.90
C VAL A 192 -6.91 6.22 -12.33
N LEU A 193 -6.69 6.04 -11.03
CA LEU A 193 -6.73 4.72 -10.40
C LEU A 193 -8.16 4.17 -10.41
N GLU A 194 -9.15 4.99 -10.06
CA GLU A 194 -10.56 4.59 -10.06
C GLU A 194 -10.99 4.11 -11.46
N HIS A 195 -10.65 4.87 -12.50
CA HIS A 195 -10.92 4.51 -13.89
C HIS A 195 -10.25 3.18 -14.28
N ALA A 196 -8.98 3.00 -13.90
CA ALA A 196 -8.23 1.78 -14.18
C ALA A 196 -8.81 0.57 -13.45
N VAL A 197 -9.17 0.68 -12.16
CA VAL A 197 -9.86 -0.40 -11.44
C VAL A 197 -11.19 -0.72 -12.11
N ARG A 198 -11.97 0.28 -12.53
CA ARG A 198 -13.26 0.08 -13.19
C ARG A 198 -13.13 -0.72 -14.48
N LYS A 199 -12.15 -0.40 -15.34
CA LYS A 199 -11.92 -1.08 -16.62
C LYS A 199 -11.16 -2.39 -16.49
N ASN A 200 -10.14 -2.40 -15.64
CA ASN A 200 -9.12 -3.44 -15.63
C ASN A 200 -9.23 -4.40 -14.45
N GLY A 201 -9.91 -4.00 -13.37
CA GLY A 201 -9.82 -4.64 -12.08
C GLY A 201 -10.06 -6.15 -12.11
N LYS A 202 -11.14 -6.61 -12.76
CA LYS A 202 -11.49 -8.04 -12.77
C LYS A 202 -10.52 -8.92 -13.55
N TRP A 203 -9.99 -8.45 -14.68
CA TRP A 203 -9.05 -9.27 -15.46
C TRP A 203 -7.65 -9.22 -14.86
N ILE A 204 -7.22 -8.07 -14.30
CA ILE A 204 -5.98 -7.96 -13.51
C ILE A 204 -6.05 -8.85 -12.28
N TYR A 205 -7.22 -8.94 -11.63
CA TYR A 205 -7.43 -9.88 -10.53
C TYR A 205 -7.10 -11.32 -10.91
N ARG A 206 -7.66 -11.78 -12.05
CA ARG A 206 -7.46 -13.14 -12.54
C ARG A 206 -6.01 -13.38 -12.95
N GLU A 207 -5.39 -12.43 -13.64
CA GLU A 207 -3.98 -12.52 -14.02
C GLU A 207 -3.06 -12.57 -12.80
N HIS A 208 -3.32 -11.77 -11.77
CA HIS A 208 -2.57 -11.83 -10.52
C HIS A 208 -2.68 -13.20 -9.86
N CYS A 209 -3.89 -13.73 -9.70
CA CYS A 209 -4.06 -15.08 -9.16
C CYS A 209 -3.35 -16.15 -10.01
N ALA A 210 -3.44 -16.05 -11.34
CA ALA A 210 -2.75 -16.98 -12.24
C ALA A 210 -1.23 -16.89 -12.13
N MET A 211 -0.69 -15.68 -12.02
CA MET A 211 0.75 -15.43 -11.79
C MET A 211 1.21 -16.11 -10.50
N ILE A 212 0.50 -15.93 -9.39
CA ILE A 212 0.88 -16.56 -8.11
C ILE A 212 0.84 -18.08 -8.20
N ARG A 213 -0.19 -18.66 -8.83
CA ARG A 213 -0.25 -20.12 -9.08
C ARG A 213 0.92 -20.64 -9.91
N GLY A 214 1.41 -19.84 -10.86
CA GLY A 214 2.57 -20.21 -11.69
C GLY A 214 3.91 -20.05 -10.99
N LEU A 215 4.02 -19.12 -10.02
CA LEU A 215 5.27 -18.83 -9.30
C LEU A 215 5.50 -19.73 -8.08
N VAL A 216 4.44 -20.28 -7.49
CA VAL A 216 4.51 -20.99 -6.21
C VAL A 216 4.20 -22.48 -6.39
N PRO A 217 5.11 -23.38 -6.00
CA PRO A 217 4.83 -24.81 -5.99
C PRO A 217 3.61 -25.16 -5.13
N PRO A 218 2.77 -26.14 -5.53
CA PRO A 218 1.53 -26.48 -4.81
C PRO A 218 1.70 -26.75 -3.32
N GLU A 219 2.81 -27.34 -2.90
CA GLU A 219 3.14 -27.64 -1.50
C GLU A 219 3.35 -26.38 -0.63
N ARG A 220 3.64 -25.25 -1.26
CA ARG A 220 3.86 -23.94 -0.62
C ARG A 220 2.70 -22.96 -0.86
N LEU A 221 1.64 -23.39 -1.55
CA LEU A 221 0.51 -22.53 -1.91
C LEU A 221 -0.79 -23.03 -1.28
N LEU A 222 -1.44 -22.15 -0.52
CA LEU A 222 -2.85 -22.29 -0.14
C LEU A 222 -3.68 -21.25 -0.87
N GLU A 223 -4.67 -21.69 -1.65
CA GLU A 223 -5.75 -20.82 -2.11
C GLU A 223 -6.83 -20.77 -1.05
N TRP A 224 -7.22 -19.56 -0.64
CA TRP A 224 -8.15 -19.37 0.48
C TRP A 224 -9.08 -18.19 0.22
N SER A 225 -10.36 -18.33 0.56
CA SER A 225 -11.34 -17.26 0.62
C SER A 225 -11.87 -17.16 2.04
N VAL A 226 -12.36 -15.99 2.46
CA VAL A 226 -12.80 -15.77 3.85
C VAL A 226 -13.91 -16.73 4.30
N GLU A 227 -14.71 -17.23 3.36
CA GLU A 227 -15.75 -18.23 3.61
C GLU A 227 -15.21 -19.60 4.01
N ASP A 228 -13.91 -19.87 3.79
CA ASP A 228 -13.24 -21.12 4.18
C ASP A 228 -12.88 -21.14 5.68
N GLY A 229 -12.81 -19.99 6.34
CA GLY A 229 -12.54 -19.89 7.77
C GLY A 229 -11.15 -20.42 8.19
N TRP A 230 -11.07 -20.96 9.40
CA TRP A 230 -9.82 -21.36 10.04
C TRP A 230 -9.17 -22.61 9.46
N GLU A 231 -9.97 -23.64 9.17
CA GLU A 231 -9.47 -25.00 9.01
C GLU A 231 -8.39 -25.15 7.92
N PRO A 232 -8.56 -24.60 6.70
CA PRO A 232 -7.51 -24.72 5.68
C PRO A 232 -6.22 -23.97 6.03
N ILE A 233 -6.33 -22.79 6.66
CA ILE A 233 -5.16 -22.02 7.09
C ILE A 233 -4.40 -22.78 8.17
N CYS A 234 -5.10 -23.26 9.21
CA CYS A 234 -4.49 -23.98 10.32
C CYS A 234 -3.81 -25.27 9.85
N ASN A 235 -4.47 -26.07 9.01
CA ASN A 235 -3.89 -27.28 8.42
C ASN A 235 -2.64 -26.96 7.59
N PHE A 236 -2.73 -25.96 6.72
CA PHE A 236 -1.62 -25.55 5.87
C PHE A 236 -0.42 -25.02 6.66
N LEU A 237 -0.66 -24.29 7.75
CA LEU A 237 0.38 -23.71 8.59
C LEU A 237 0.87 -24.67 9.70
N GLY A 238 0.22 -25.83 9.89
CA GLY A 238 0.55 -26.78 10.96
C GLY A 238 0.22 -26.23 12.35
N LYS A 239 -0.92 -25.54 12.48
CA LYS A 239 -1.39 -24.89 13.70
C LYS A 239 -2.70 -25.50 14.18
N PRO A 240 -2.99 -25.52 15.49
CA PRO A 240 -4.31 -25.92 15.98
C PRO A 240 -5.39 -24.95 15.49
N VAL A 241 -6.60 -25.46 15.25
CA VAL A 241 -7.78 -24.66 14.92
C VAL A 241 -8.32 -23.99 16.19
N PRO A 242 -8.42 -22.65 16.26
CA PRO A 242 -9.03 -21.98 17.41
C PRO A 242 -10.52 -22.31 17.56
N GLU A 243 -11.02 -22.34 18.81
CA GLU A 243 -12.45 -22.59 19.12
C GLU A 243 -13.35 -21.34 18.93
N GLU A 244 -12.81 -20.25 18.41
CA GLU A 244 -13.54 -19.00 18.15
C GLU A 244 -13.89 -18.85 16.65
N PRO A 245 -14.94 -18.08 16.29
CA PRO A 245 -15.23 -17.76 14.90
C PRO A 245 -14.05 -17.07 14.20
N PHE A 246 -13.91 -17.31 12.89
CA PHE A 246 -12.89 -16.61 12.11
C PHE A 246 -13.07 -15.08 12.21
N PRO A 247 -11.99 -14.30 12.40
CA PRO A 247 -12.09 -12.85 12.57
C PRO A 247 -12.85 -12.20 11.42
N ARG A 248 -13.78 -11.31 11.74
CA ARG A 248 -14.49 -10.48 10.77
C ARG A 248 -14.29 -9.01 11.11
N VAL A 249 -13.29 -8.41 10.48
CA VAL A 249 -12.91 -7.00 10.64
C VAL A 249 -12.88 -6.29 9.29
N ASN A 250 -12.67 -4.97 9.30
CA ASN A 250 -12.70 -4.12 8.09
C ASN A 250 -14.06 -4.04 7.39
N ASP A 251 -15.14 -4.10 8.16
CA ASP A 251 -16.46 -3.75 7.67
C ASP A 251 -16.52 -2.27 7.24
N PRO A 252 -17.60 -1.80 6.60
CA PRO A 252 -17.66 -0.41 6.13
C PRO A 252 -17.39 0.63 7.21
N VAL A 253 -17.83 0.37 8.45
CA VAL A 253 -17.61 1.27 9.61
C VAL A 253 -16.14 1.28 10.02
N GLY A 254 -15.51 0.11 10.13
CA GLY A 254 -14.09 -0.02 10.43
C GLY A 254 -13.23 0.68 9.39
N PHE A 255 -13.53 0.50 8.10
CA PHE A 255 -12.80 1.17 7.03
C PHE A 255 -12.97 2.69 7.09
N ALA A 256 -14.20 3.19 7.24
CA ALA A 256 -14.46 4.63 7.37
C ALA A 256 -13.70 5.25 8.55
N SER A 257 -13.60 4.53 9.67
CA SER A 257 -12.85 4.96 10.85
C SER A 257 -11.34 5.06 10.58
N ARG A 258 -10.78 4.15 9.75
CA ARG A 258 -9.38 4.21 9.31
C ARG A 258 -9.13 5.39 8.37
N VAL A 259 -10.07 5.67 7.46
CA VAL A 259 -9.99 6.84 6.55
C VAL A 259 -10.04 8.16 7.31
N ASP A 260 -10.93 8.26 8.31
CA ASP A 260 -11.00 9.43 9.19
C ASP A 260 -9.69 9.63 9.96
N ARG A 261 -9.15 8.57 10.57
CA ARG A 261 -7.84 8.62 11.23
C ARG A 261 -6.73 9.05 10.28
N TRP A 262 -6.67 8.48 9.08
CA TRP A 262 -5.68 8.85 8.06
C TRP A 262 -5.75 10.34 7.69
N SER A 263 -6.97 10.86 7.50
CA SER A 263 -7.18 12.27 7.17
C SER A 263 -6.67 13.20 8.28
N LYS A 264 -6.90 12.83 9.54
CA LYS A 264 -6.46 13.60 10.72
C LYS A 264 -4.95 13.65 10.92
N LEU A 265 -4.18 12.72 10.35
CA LEU A 265 -2.71 12.72 10.48
C LEU A 265 -2.06 13.93 9.81
N SER A 266 -2.67 14.45 8.75
CA SER A 266 -2.13 15.58 7.99
C SER A 266 -2.91 16.89 8.16
N GLU A 267 -4.07 16.87 8.83
CA GLU A 267 -5.01 18.00 8.90
C GLU A 267 -4.37 19.29 9.44
N ARG A 268 -3.70 19.23 10.60
CA ARG A 268 -3.06 20.43 11.19
C ARG A 268 -1.93 20.96 10.31
N ALA A 269 -1.12 20.06 9.75
CA ALA A 269 -0.03 20.42 8.85
C ALA A 269 -0.55 21.05 7.56
N PHE A 270 -1.65 20.50 7.02
CA PHE A 270 -2.34 21.04 5.86
C PHE A 270 -2.85 22.46 6.13
N MET A 271 -3.60 22.68 7.21
CA MET A 271 -4.14 24.00 7.55
C MET A 271 -3.02 25.06 7.67
N ARG A 272 -1.91 24.70 8.33
CA ARG A 272 -0.74 25.56 8.44
C ARG A 272 -0.10 25.86 7.07
N ASN A 273 0.25 24.81 6.32
CA ASN A 273 1.01 24.95 5.07
C ASN A 273 0.17 25.64 3.98
N PHE A 274 -1.12 25.32 3.89
CA PHE A 274 -2.06 25.98 2.99
C PHE A 274 -2.28 27.45 3.37
N GLY A 275 -2.41 27.76 4.66
CA GLY A 275 -2.50 29.14 5.14
C GLY A 275 -1.28 29.98 4.78
N LEU A 276 -0.07 29.43 4.98
CA LEU A 276 1.18 30.08 4.57
C LEU A 276 1.26 30.31 3.06
N PHE A 277 0.86 29.32 2.26
CA PHE A 277 0.80 29.44 0.81
C PHE A 277 -0.13 30.59 0.38
N CYS A 278 -1.35 30.64 0.92
CA CYS A 278 -2.30 31.71 0.63
C CYS A 278 -1.75 33.09 1.01
N ALA A 279 -1.10 33.21 2.18
CA ALA A 279 -0.49 34.46 2.62
C ALA A 279 0.61 34.95 1.66
N VAL A 280 1.49 34.05 1.20
CA VAL A 280 2.56 34.37 0.24
C VAL A 280 1.97 34.79 -1.11
N VAL A 281 0.97 34.06 -1.62
CA VAL A 281 0.33 34.39 -2.91
C VAL A 281 -0.37 35.74 -2.84
N VAL A 282 -1.14 36.01 -1.79
CA VAL A 282 -1.82 37.31 -1.61
C VAL A 282 -0.80 38.45 -1.50
N GLY A 283 0.28 38.26 -0.74
CA GLY A 283 1.36 39.23 -0.63
C GLY A 283 2.05 39.52 -1.96
N ALA A 284 2.37 38.48 -2.75
CA ALA A 284 2.99 38.63 -4.06
C ALA A 284 2.08 39.34 -5.06
N VAL A 285 0.78 39.02 -5.07
CA VAL A 285 -0.21 39.70 -5.91
C VAL A 285 -0.34 41.16 -5.51
N ALA A 286 -0.45 41.46 -4.22
CA ALA A 286 -0.55 42.84 -3.72
C ALA A 286 0.70 43.66 -4.08
N ALA A 287 1.90 43.08 -3.94
CA ALA A 287 3.16 43.72 -4.33
C ALA A 287 3.24 43.96 -5.85
N GLY A 288 2.80 43.00 -6.66
CA GLY A 288 2.76 43.13 -8.11
C GLY A 288 1.77 44.20 -8.58
N VAL A 289 0.58 44.27 -7.97
CA VAL A 289 -0.40 45.34 -8.24
C VAL A 289 0.17 46.69 -7.82
N TYR A 290 0.78 46.79 -6.65
CA TYR A 290 1.41 48.03 -6.18
C TYR A 290 2.51 48.53 -7.13
N ALA A 291 3.38 47.63 -7.61
CA ALA A 291 4.45 47.95 -8.56
C ALA A 291 3.95 48.29 -9.98
N PHE A 292 2.70 47.98 -10.31
CA PHE A 292 2.07 48.35 -11.60
C PHE A 292 1.31 49.67 -11.54
N VAL A 293 0.88 50.09 -10.34
CA VAL A 293 0.08 51.29 -10.11
C VAL A 293 0.95 52.53 -9.81
N ILE A 294 2.22 52.35 -9.46
CA ILE A 294 3.21 53.42 -9.20
C ILE A 294 4.28 53.37 -10.29
#